data_AF-B1CBH3-F1
#
_entry.id   AF-B1CBH3-F1
#
_cell.length_a   1.000
_cell.length_b   1.000
_cell.length_c   1.000
_cell.angle_alpha   90.00
_cell.angle_beta   90.00
_cell.angle_gamma   90.00
#
_symmetry.space_group_name_H-M   'P 1'
#
loop_
_entity.id
_entity.type
_entity.pdbx_description
1 polymer ?
#
loop_
_entity_poly.entity_id
_entity_poly.type
_entity_poly.pdbx_seq_one_letter_code
_entity_poly.pdbx_strand_id
1 'polypeptide(L)'
;MEDNEKLGLKNGYRGNNNIKIGGMNMKLPSHSYNSAKKIIVDNVGKDVDFISKVSRGKIIKNEGTILNAYNNIFTISTNIDNKDDILSFSYSDLINHSLRLKIK
;
A
#
# COMPACT_ATOMS: atom_id res chain seq x y z
N MET A 1 -50.06 6.50 4.54
CA MET A 1 -48.65 6.10 4.73
C MET A 1 -48.23 5.39 3.46
N GLU A 2 -47.80 6.17 2.47
CA GLU A 2 -47.14 5.69 1.25
C GLU A 2 -46.08 6.73 0.96
N ASP A 3 -44.89 6.51 1.48
CA ASP A 3 -43.78 7.45 1.34
C ASP A 3 -42.90 7.05 0.16
N ASN A 4 -42.85 8.00 -0.77
CA ASN A 4 -42.04 8.08 -1.97
C ASN A 4 -40.55 7.74 -1.74
N GLU A 5 -40.06 6.67 -2.36
CA GLU A 5 -38.63 6.54 -2.64
C GLU A 5 -38.30 7.20 -3.99
N LYS A 6 -37.65 8.36 -3.93
CA LYS A 6 -36.42 8.67 -4.67
C LYS A 6 -36.01 10.13 -4.50
N LEU A 7 -34.72 10.30 -4.19
CA LEU A 7 -33.79 11.45 -4.32
C LEU A 7 -32.89 11.40 -3.07
N GLY A 8 -31.57 11.25 -3.08
CA GLY A 8 -30.54 11.10 -4.11
C GLY A 8 -29.17 10.94 -3.44
N LEU A 9 -28.16 10.56 -4.24
CA LEU A 9 -26.71 10.79 -4.06
C LEU A 9 -26.01 10.20 -2.81
N LYS A 10 -25.08 9.25 -3.04
CA LYS A 10 -23.65 9.57 -3.23
C LYS A 10 -22.82 8.32 -3.50
N ASN A 11 -22.02 8.41 -4.57
CA ASN A 11 -20.96 7.48 -4.92
C ASN A 11 -20.04 7.21 -3.73
N GLY A 12 -19.92 5.93 -3.37
CA GLY A 12 -18.86 5.44 -2.52
C GLY A 12 -18.52 4.03 -2.96
N TYR A 13 -17.35 3.83 -3.57
CA TYR A 13 -16.76 2.50 -3.73
C TYR A 13 -16.46 1.94 -2.33
N ARG A 14 -17.48 1.39 -1.67
CA ARG A 14 -17.30 0.42 -0.58
C ARG A 14 -17.04 -0.92 -1.25
N GLY A 15 -15.77 -1.23 -1.47
CA GLY A 15 -15.34 -2.56 -1.88
C GLY A 15 -15.79 -3.57 -0.82
N ASN A 16 -16.94 -4.20 -1.05
CA ASN A 16 -17.32 -5.41 -0.34
C ASN A 16 -16.36 -6.51 -0.84
N ASN A 17 -15.35 -6.83 -0.04
CA ASN A 17 -14.37 -7.88 -0.31
C ASN A 17 -14.93 -9.32 -0.24
N ASN A 18 -16.24 -9.49 -0.43
CA ASN A 18 -16.90 -10.79 -0.41
C ASN A 18 -17.31 -11.16 -1.84
N ILE A 19 -16.38 -11.75 -2.58
CA ILE A 19 -16.70 -12.47 -3.81
C ILE A 19 -17.23 -13.84 -3.39
N LYS A 20 -18.53 -14.09 -3.56
CA LYS A 20 -19.13 -15.42 -3.38
C LYS A 20 -18.91 -16.23 -4.65
N ILE A 21 -18.05 -17.25 -4.59
CA ILE A 21 -18.04 -18.34 -5.56
C ILE A 21 -18.20 -19.65 -4.77
N GLY A 22 -19.30 -20.37 -5.00
CA GLY A 22 -19.43 -21.76 -4.56
C GLY A 22 -19.32 -22.04 -3.05
N GLY A 23 -19.93 -21.22 -2.18
CA GLY A 23 -20.16 -21.60 -0.78
C GLY A 23 -18.94 -21.66 0.15
N MET A 24 -17.73 -21.31 -0.31
CA MET A 24 -16.53 -21.25 0.53
C MET A 24 -16.23 -19.80 0.96
N ASN A 25 -16.33 -19.53 2.27
CA ASN A 25 -15.81 -18.31 2.87
C ASN A 25 -14.26 -18.40 2.95
N MET A 26 -13.56 -18.06 1.86
CA MET A 26 -12.12 -17.83 1.95
C MET A 26 -11.86 -16.49 2.64
N LYS A 27 -11.44 -16.53 3.91
CA LYS A 27 -10.79 -15.39 4.56
C LYS A 27 -9.38 -15.30 3.97
N LEU A 28 -9.13 -14.30 3.11
CA LEU A 28 -7.76 -13.97 2.69
C LEU A 28 -6.88 -13.83 3.95
N PRO A 29 -5.73 -14.53 4.05
CA PRO A 29 -4.84 -14.39 5.19
C PRO A 29 -4.51 -12.92 5.40
N SER A 30 -4.64 -12.42 6.64
CA SER A 30 -4.49 -11.00 6.97
C SER A 30 -3.02 -10.57 6.90
N HIS A 31 -2.49 -10.41 5.70
CA HIS A 31 -1.53 -9.35 5.38
C HIS A 31 -2.33 -8.31 4.60
N SER A 32 -3.32 -7.74 5.31
CA SER A 32 -4.31 -6.88 4.68
C SER A 32 -3.63 -5.64 4.14
N TYR A 33 -4.02 -5.25 2.93
CA TYR A 33 -3.69 -3.96 2.34
C TYR A 33 -3.83 -2.79 3.32
N ASN A 34 -4.88 -2.83 4.15
CA ASN A 34 -5.11 -1.80 5.17
C ASN A 34 -4.03 -1.80 6.27
N SER A 35 -3.50 -2.97 6.63
CA SER A 35 -2.40 -3.08 7.60
C SER A 35 -1.11 -2.52 7.01
N ALA A 36 -0.78 -2.88 5.77
CA ALA A 36 0.39 -2.32 5.08
C ALA A 36 0.28 -0.79 4.92
N LYS A 37 -0.90 -0.31 4.52
CA LYS A 37 -1.19 1.13 4.42
C LYS A 37 -1.04 1.83 5.77
N LYS A 38 -1.60 1.26 6.84
CA LYS A 38 -1.50 1.82 8.19
C LYS A 38 -0.03 1.93 8.64
N ILE A 39 0.77 0.87 8.46
CA ILE A 39 2.19 0.88 8.81
C ILE A 39 2.92 2.03 8.09
N ILE A 40 2.68 2.23 6.81
CA ILE A 40 3.35 3.30 6.07
C ILE A 40 2.86 4.69 6.50
N VAL A 41 1.54 4.89 6.62
CA VAL A 41 0.96 6.17 7.05
C VAL A 41 1.47 6.58 8.44
N ASP A 42 1.51 5.64 9.38
CA ASP A 42 1.96 5.89 10.76
C ASP A 42 3.48 6.17 10.85
N ASN A 43 4.24 5.93 9.78
CA ASN A 43 5.70 6.12 9.73
C ASN A 43 6.15 7.08 8.62
N VAL A 44 5.26 7.92 8.09
CA VAL A 44 5.66 9.04 7.24
C VAL A 44 6.62 9.96 8.00
N GLY A 45 7.70 10.37 7.34
CA GLY A 45 8.79 11.16 7.90
C GLY A 45 9.89 10.35 8.57
N LYS A 46 9.75 9.02 8.67
CA LYS A 46 10.78 8.16 9.26
C LYS A 46 11.73 7.58 8.23
N ASP A 47 12.95 7.35 8.69
CA ASP A 47 13.99 6.67 7.93
C ASP A 47 13.78 5.17 7.94
N VAL A 48 14.09 4.55 6.80
CA VAL A 48 13.82 3.15 6.52
C VAL A 48 14.95 2.54 5.71
N ASP A 49 15.24 1.28 6.02
CA ASP A 49 16.03 0.41 5.15
C ASP A 49 15.05 -0.38 4.29
N PHE A 50 15.26 -0.42 2.98
CA PHE A 50 14.39 -1.19 2.10
C PHE A 50 15.14 -2.00 1.06
N ILE A 51 14.52 -3.11 0.69
CA ILE A 51 14.99 -4.06 -0.32
C ILE A 51 13.89 -4.22 -1.36
N SER A 52 14.17 -3.84 -2.61
CA SER A 52 13.21 -3.93 -3.71
C SER A 52 13.69 -4.83 -4.84
N LYS A 53 12.76 -5.59 -5.43
CA LYS A 53 12.99 -6.41 -6.62
C LYS A 53 12.52 -5.63 -7.87
N VAL A 54 13.46 -5.02 -8.57
CA VAL A 54 13.18 -4.15 -9.74
C VAL A 54 13.07 -4.93 -11.06
N SER A 55 13.82 -6.02 -11.22
CA SER A 55 13.78 -6.83 -12.45
C SER A 55 14.14 -8.28 -12.19
N ARG A 56 14.19 -9.12 -13.25
CA ARG A 56 14.60 -10.53 -13.14
C ARG A 56 16.02 -10.60 -12.58
N GLY A 57 16.13 -10.97 -11.30
CA GLY A 57 17.40 -11.17 -10.59
C GLY A 57 18.01 -9.90 -9.96
N LYS A 58 17.51 -8.70 -10.27
CA LYS A 58 18.07 -7.47 -9.69
C LYS A 58 17.35 -7.11 -8.39
N ILE A 59 18.11 -7.13 -7.30
CA ILE A 59 17.68 -6.69 -5.96
C ILE A 59 18.44 -5.40 -5.65
N ILE A 60 17.72 -4.37 -5.26
CA ILE A 60 18.30 -3.11 -4.77
C ILE A 60 18.11 -3.07 -3.26
N LYS A 61 19.15 -2.67 -2.54
CA LYS A 61 19.10 -2.38 -1.10
C LYS A 61 19.54 -0.94 -0.91
N ASN A 62 18.66 -0.12 -0.37
CA ASN A 62 18.89 1.30 -0.16
C ASN A 62 18.30 1.74 1.18
N GLU A 63 18.72 2.92 1.61
CA GLU A 63 18.15 3.63 2.74
C GLU A 63 17.42 4.87 2.24
N GLY A 64 16.42 5.32 2.97
CA GLY A 64 15.68 6.52 2.62
C GLY A 64 14.63 6.91 3.65
N THR A 65 13.88 7.97 3.37
CA THR A 65 12.84 8.49 4.26
C THR A 65 11.48 8.35 3.60
N ILE A 66 10.47 7.83 4.30
CA ILE A 66 9.09 7.81 3.78
C ILE A 66 8.60 9.25 3.70
N LEU A 67 8.40 9.80 2.51
CA LEU A 67 7.96 11.19 2.33
C LEU A 67 6.45 11.34 2.41
N ASN A 68 5.71 10.55 1.63
CA ASN A 68 4.27 10.69 1.45
C ASN A 68 3.60 9.33 1.35
N ALA A 69 2.40 9.24 1.89
CA ALA A 69 1.52 8.08 1.77
C ALA A 69 0.23 8.49 1.04
N TYR A 70 0.04 7.99 -0.18
CA TYR A 70 -1.16 8.21 -0.98
C TYR A 70 -2.11 7.03 -0.86
N ASN A 71 -3.25 7.09 -1.57
CA ASN A 71 -4.26 6.06 -1.46
C ASN A 71 -3.79 4.67 -1.89
N ASN A 72 -2.97 4.61 -2.95
CA ASN A 72 -2.55 3.36 -3.62
C ASN A 72 -1.04 3.13 -3.64
N ILE A 73 -0.27 4.17 -3.37
CA ILE A 73 1.19 4.18 -3.41
C ILE A 73 1.74 5.03 -2.27
N PHE A 74 3.03 4.91 -2.03
CA PHE A 74 3.80 5.77 -1.15
C PHE A 74 5.16 6.06 -1.76
N THR A 75 5.83 7.09 -1.28
CA THR A 75 7.12 7.53 -1.82
C THR A 75 8.21 7.51 -0.76
N ILE A 76 9.39 7.06 -1.14
CA ILE A 76 10.60 7.10 -0.32
C ILE A 76 11.62 8.02 -1.02
N SER A 77 12.14 9.00 -0.28
CA SER A 77 13.30 9.77 -0.71
C SER A 77 14.55 8.97 -0.46
N THR A 78 15.42 8.86 -1.45
CA THR A 78 16.75 8.25 -1.30
C THR A 78 17.81 9.24 -1.71
N ASN A 79 18.91 9.31 -0.98
CA ASN A 79 20.09 10.05 -1.41
C ASN A 79 21.16 9.05 -1.84
N ILE A 80 21.39 8.94 -3.15
CA ILE A 80 22.40 8.04 -3.73
C ILE A 80 23.33 8.92 -4.57
N ASP A 81 24.63 8.84 -4.30
CA ASP A 81 25.66 9.61 -5.02
C ASP A 81 25.40 11.14 -5.02
N ASN A 82 24.99 11.71 -3.88
CA ASN A 82 24.61 13.12 -3.71
C ASN A 82 23.45 13.57 -4.62
N LYS A 83 22.63 12.63 -5.10
CA LYS A 83 21.40 12.91 -5.82
C LYS A 83 20.22 12.43 -4.99
N ASP A 84 19.30 13.36 -4.73
CA ASP A 84 18.00 13.03 -4.18
C ASP A 84 17.15 12.43 -5.31
N ASP A 85 16.70 11.20 -5.09
CA ASP A 85 15.76 10.49 -5.95
C ASP A 85 14.52 10.11 -5.14
N ILE A 86 13.36 10.08 -5.80
CA ILE A 86 12.09 9.74 -5.17
C ILE A 86 11.55 8.47 -5.80
N LEU A 87 11.56 7.40 -5.02
CA LEU A 87 11.05 6.10 -5.44
C LEU A 87 9.61 5.93 -5.00
N SER A 88 8.75 5.50 -5.92
CA SER A 88 7.34 5.20 -5.66
C SER A 88 7.12 3.70 -5.56
N PHE A 89 6.40 3.27 -4.52
CA PHE A 89 6.05 1.87 -4.29
C PHE A 89 4.56 1.72 -4.01
N SER A 90 3.99 0.57 -4.39
CA SER A 90 2.61 0.24 -4.05
C SER A 90 2.54 -0.54 -2.74
N TYR A 91 1.40 -0.47 -2.05
CA TYR A 91 1.18 -1.32 -0.87
C TYR A 91 1.15 -2.81 -1.24
N SER A 92 0.79 -3.14 -2.49
CA SER A 92 0.86 -4.50 -3.02
C SER A 92 2.28 -5.04 -3.07
N ASP A 93 3.29 -4.18 -3.24
CA ASP A 93 4.70 -4.61 -3.25
C ASP A 93 5.16 -5.09 -1.87
N LEU A 94 4.65 -4.47 -0.80
CA LEU A 94 4.88 -4.92 0.58
C LEU A 94 4.19 -6.26 0.85
N ILE A 95 2.94 -6.41 0.40
CA ILE A 95 2.13 -7.62 0.59
C ILE A 95 2.75 -8.80 -0.17
N ASN A 96 3.17 -8.58 -1.41
CA ASN A 96 3.75 -9.62 -2.27
C ASN A 96 5.26 -9.84 -2.03
N HIS A 97 5.84 -9.19 -1.01
CA HIS A 97 7.26 -9.26 -0.66
C HIS A 97 8.23 -8.84 -1.79
N SER A 98 7.74 -8.14 -2.82
CA SER A 98 8.56 -7.47 -3.83
C SER A 98 9.33 -6.29 -3.24
N LEU A 99 8.81 -5.73 -2.15
CA LEU A 99 9.45 -4.74 -1.31
C LEU A 99 9.47 -5.25 0.13
N ARG A 100 10.64 -5.19 0.77
CA ARG A 100 10.79 -5.40 2.21
C ARG A 100 11.30 -4.12 2.81
N LEU A 101 10.72 -3.71 3.93
CA LEU A 101 10.99 -2.43 4.55
C LEU A 101 11.16 -2.62 6.06
N LYS A 102 12.17 -1.96 6.62
CA LYS A 102 12.48 -1.95 8.05
C LYS A 102 12.52 -0.49 8.51
N ILE A 103 11.62 -0.14 9.41
CA ILE A 103 11.59 1.19 10.05
C ILE A 103 12.76 1.30 11.03
N LYS A 104 13.46 2.43 11.03
CA LYS A 104 14.51 2.75 12.02
C LYS A 104 13.93 3.30 13.32
#